data_AF-A0A351GHX9-F1
#
_entry.id   AF-A0A351GHX9-F1
#
_cell.length_a   1.000
_cell.length_b   1.000
_cell.length_c   1.000
_cell.angle_alpha   90.00
_cell.angle_beta   90.00
_cell.angle_gamma   90.00
#
_symmetry.space_group_name_H-M   'P 1'
#
loop_
_entity.id
_entity.type
_entity.pdbx_description
1 polymer ?
#
loop_
_entity_poly.entity_id
_entity_poly.type
_entity_poly.pdbx_seq_one_letter_code
_entity_poly.pdbx_strand_id
1 'polypeptide(L)'
;MINANKELQRRLLEIYGNNFVSEILAAEIIYGDKDYDEDNDEFESKHINLPVVSEPYSLEQVHYFLDSLDFEYPNGYGLQYLYGTVWMKDGSWLERKEYDGSEWWVCKKTPKIPEHLFKK
;
A
#
# COMPACT_ATOMS: atom_id res chain seq x y z
N MET A 1 4.86 -11.22 -13.64
CA MET A 1 3.77 -11.26 -12.65
C MET A 1 4.37 -11.15 -11.27
N ILE A 2 3.81 -10.29 -10.42
CA ILE A 2 4.16 -10.15 -8.99
C ILE A 2 2.88 -10.34 -8.19
N ASN A 3 2.98 -10.99 -7.03
CA ASN A 3 1.86 -11.15 -6.10
C ASN A 3 1.78 -9.93 -5.16
N ALA A 4 0.62 -9.27 -5.15
CA ALA A 4 0.43 -8.00 -4.44
C ALA A 4 0.61 -8.15 -2.91
N ASN A 5 0.07 -9.22 -2.32
CA ASN A 5 0.24 -9.54 -0.90
C ASN A 5 1.73 -9.71 -0.53
N LYS A 6 2.44 -10.61 -1.22
CA LYS A 6 3.85 -10.91 -0.93
C LYS A 6 4.74 -9.68 -1.07
N GLU A 7 4.49 -8.85 -2.08
CA GLU A 7 5.26 -7.62 -2.30
C GLU A 7 5.04 -6.61 -1.17
N LEU A 8 3.79 -6.35 -0.79
CA LEU A 8 3.46 -5.43 0.29
C LEU A 8 4.01 -5.92 1.63
N GLN A 9 3.82 -7.19 1.97
CA GLN A 9 4.35 -7.78 3.20
C GLN A 9 5.88 -7.67 3.26
N ARG A 10 6.59 -7.98 2.17
CA ARG A 10 8.04 -7.83 2.11
C ARG A 10 8.45 -6.39 2.45
N ARG A 11 7.76 -5.40 1.87
CA ARG A 11 8.06 -3.98 2.13
C ARG A 11 7.79 -3.59 3.58
N LEU A 12 6.66 -4.03 4.14
CA LEU A 12 6.29 -3.76 5.52
C LEU A 12 7.31 -4.39 6.49
N LEU A 13 7.72 -5.64 6.25
CA LEU A 13 8.75 -6.33 7.03
C LEU A 13 10.10 -5.61 6.97
N GLU A 14 10.52 -5.11 5.81
CA GLU A 14 11.77 -4.36 5.65
C GLU A 14 11.80 -3.07 6.50
N ILE A 15 10.65 -2.43 6.73
CA ILE A 15 10.57 -1.13 7.40
C ILE A 15 10.26 -1.27 8.89
N TYR A 16 9.28 -2.11 9.25
CA TYR A 16 8.74 -2.23 10.61
C TYR A 16 9.09 -3.55 11.29
N GLY A 17 9.75 -4.48 10.59
CA GLY A 17 10.04 -5.82 11.10
C GLY A 17 8.77 -6.62 11.39
N ASN A 18 8.87 -7.62 12.26
CA ASN A 18 7.76 -8.54 12.58
C ASN A 18 6.58 -7.87 13.29
N ASN A 19 6.73 -6.61 13.74
CA ASN A 19 5.67 -5.87 14.42
C ASN A 19 4.76 -5.11 13.45
N PHE A 20 5.00 -5.16 12.13
CA PHE A 20 4.25 -4.34 11.16
C PHE A 20 2.73 -4.48 11.28
N VAL A 21 2.23 -5.66 11.67
CA VAL A 21 0.80 -5.92 11.84
C VAL A 21 0.17 -5.00 12.89
N SER A 22 0.86 -4.75 14.00
CA SER A 22 0.35 -3.84 15.03
C SER A 22 0.45 -2.36 14.62
N GLU A 23 1.21 -2.05 13.58
CA GLU A 23 1.48 -0.67 13.15
C GLU A 23 0.54 -0.18 12.05
N ILE A 24 -0.16 -1.06 11.34
CA ILE A 24 -1.11 -0.66 10.30
C ILE A 24 -2.31 0.04 10.96
N LEU A 25 -2.62 1.23 10.44
CA LEU A 25 -3.75 2.05 10.87
C LEU A 25 -4.94 1.93 9.90
N ALA A 26 -4.66 1.95 8.60
CA ALA A 26 -5.65 1.89 7.53
C ALA A 26 -4.96 1.57 6.20
N ALA A 27 -5.73 1.17 5.20
CA ALA A 27 -5.25 0.99 3.84
C ALA A 27 -6.37 1.20 2.83
N GLU A 28 -5.99 1.70 1.66
CA GLU A 28 -6.80 1.73 0.45
C GLU A 28 -5.95 1.18 -0.67
N ILE A 29 -6.41 0.10 -1.31
CA ILE A 29 -5.74 -0.51 -2.45
C ILE A 29 -6.75 -0.68 -3.56
N ILE A 30 -6.37 -0.24 -4.75
CA ILE A 30 -7.16 -0.39 -5.97
C ILE A 30 -6.32 -1.22 -6.93
N TYR A 31 -6.85 -2.36 -7.33
CA TYR A 31 -6.27 -3.16 -8.40
C TYR A 31 -7.14 -3.01 -9.64
N GLY A 32 -6.53 -2.51 -10.70
CA GLY A 32 -7.14 -2.41 -12.00
C GLY A 32 -6.46 -1.40 -12.90
N ASP A 33 -6.84 -1.39 -14.16
CA ASP A 33 -6.40 -0.39 -15.11
C ASP A 33 -7.24 0.88 -14.95
N LYS A 34 -6.60 2.02 -14.68
CA LYS A 34 -7.29 3.31 -14.55
C LYS A 34 -7.39 4.06 -15.88
N ASP A 35 -6.66 3.62 -16.90
CA ASP A 35 -6.50 4.31 -18.17
C ASP A 35 -7.24 3.60 -19.33
N TYR A 36 -7.89 2.45 -19.07
CA TYR A 36 -8.73 1.78 -20.05
C TYR A 36 -10.16 2.34 -20.07
N ASP A 37 -10.59 2.75 -21.26
CA ASP A 37 -11.89 3.36 -21.59
C ASP A 37 -13.10 2.58 -21.05
N GLU A 38 -14.09 3.33 -20.54
CA GLU A 38 -15.37 2.91 -19.94
C GLU A 38 -16.29 2.06 -20.86
N ASP A 39 -15.89 1.79 -22.11
CA ASP A 39 -16.69 1.08 -23.10
C ASP A 39 -16.57 -0.46 -23.04
N ASN A 40 -15.73 -0.99 -22.15
CA ASN A 40 -15.53 -2.43 -21.97
C ASN A 40 -16.01 -2.89 -20.58
N ASP A 41 -17.24 -3.38 -20.52
CA ASP A 41 -17.99 -3.84 -19.33
C ASP A 41 -17.33 -5.02 -18.54
N GLU A 42 -16.13 -5.48 -18.93
CA GLU A 42 -15.49 -6.70 -18.40
C GLU A 42 -14.32 -6.46 -17.43
N PHE A 43 -13.78 -5.25 -17.32
CA PHE A 43 -12.64 -4.99 -16.43
C PHE A 43 -13.10 -4.40 -15.08
N GLU A 44 -13.45 -5.28 -14.15
CA GLU A 44 -13.88 -4.88 -12.80
C GLU A 44 -12.65 -4.53 -11.93
N SER A 45 -12.52 -3.24 -11.58
CA SER A 45 -11.52 -2.78 -10.60
C SER A 45 -11.85 -3.34 -9.22
N LYS A 46 -10.85 -3.94 -8.54
CA LYS A 46 -11.00 -4.40 -7.16
C LYS A 46 -10.61 -3.28 -6.19
N HIS A 47 -11.54 -2.94 -5.30
CA HIS A 47 -11.30 -2.00 -4.21
C HIS A 47 -11.17 -2.77 -2.89
N ILE A 48 -10.00 -2.67 -2.27
CA ILE A 48 -9.62 -3.41 -1.07
C ILE A 48 -9.24 -2.40 0.00
N ASN A 49 -10.04 -2.33 1.05
CA ASN A 49 -9.93 -1.30 2.06
C ASN A 49 -9.81 -1.89 3.46
N LEU A 50 -8.97 -1.26 4.27
CA LEU A 50 -8.90 -1.42 5.71
C LEU A 50 -9.20 -0.04 6.31
N PRO A 51 -10.42 0.20 6.84
CA PRO A 51 -10.84 1.55 7.26
C PRO A 51 -10.03 2.11 8.45
N VAL A 52 -10.33 3.32 8.89
CA VAL A 52 -9.81 3.81 10.17
C VAL A 52 -10.74 3.37 11.29
N VAL A 53 -10.18 2.81 12.36
CA VAL A 53 -10.91 2.34 13.55
C VAL A 53 -10.34 2.97 14.82
N SER A 54 -11.17 3.09 15.86
CA SER A 54 -10.75 3.66 17.15
C SER A 54 -9.82 2.75 17.95
N GLU A 55 -9.90 1.43 17.74
CA GLU A 55 -9.09 0.41 18.39
C GLU A 55 -8.11 -0.23 17.41
N PRO A 56 -6.94 -0.70 17.86
CA PRO A 56 -6.01 -1.46 17.01
C PRO A 56 -6.67 -2.67 16.34
N TYR A 57 -6.32 -2.91 15.07
CA TYR A 57 -6.70 -4.14 14.39
C TYR A 57 -6.11 -5.38 15.09
N SER A 58 -6.92 -6.44 15.15
CA SER A 58 -6.42 -7.75 15.54
C SER A 58 -5.52 -8.35 14.45
N LEU A 59 -4.68 -9.31 14.83
CA LEU A 59 -3.85 -10.07 13.88
C LEU A 59 -4.71 -10.69 12.76
N GLU A 60 -5.88 -11.23 13.09
CA GLU A 60 -6.80 -11.84 12.12
C GLU A 60 -7.38 -10.83 11.13
N GLN A 61 -7.72 -9.62 11.58
CA GLN A 61 -8.26 -8.58 10.70
C GLN A 61 -7.20 -8.10 9.70
N VAL A 62 -5.96 -7.92 10.14
CA VAL A 62 -4.86 -7.56 9.24
C VAL A 62 -4.54 -8.71 8.29
N HIS A 63 -4.52 -9.95 8.76
CA HIS A 63 -4.33 -11.12 7.89
C HIS A 63 -5.43 -11.22 6.83
N TYR A 64 -6.70 -11.02 7.21
CA TYR A 64 -7.81 -11.03 6.25
C TYR A 64 -7.64 -9.96 5.17
N PHE A 65 -7.20 -8.76 5.55
CA PHE A 65 -6.85 -7.71 4.59
C PHE A 65 -5.70 -8.13 3.67
N LEU A 66 -4.62 -8.70 4.22
CA LEU A 66 -3.49 -9.17 3.42
C LEU A 66 -3.89 -10.30 2.46
N ASP A 67 -4.70 -11.26 2.92
CA ASP A 67 -5.19 -12.38 2.10
C ASP A 67 -6.07 -11.90 0.94
N SER A 68 -6.81 -10.80 1.11
CA SER A 68 -7.56 -10.19 0.01
C SER A 68 -6.66 -9.64 -1.12
N LEU A 69 -5.37 -9.44 -0.84
CA LEU A 69 -4.35 -9.04 -1.81
C LEU A 69 -3.63 -10.24 -2.45
N ASP A 70 -4.05 -11.48 -2.18
CA ASP A 70 -3.39 -12.68 -2.72
C ASP A 70 -3.79 -12.92 -4.19
N PHE A 71 -3.32 -12.04 -5.06
CA PHE A 71 -3.46 -12.13 -6.50
C PHE A 71 -2.19 -11.63 -7.20
N GLU A 72 -1.99 -12.09 -8.44
CA GLU A 72 -0.90 -11.64 -9.28
C GLU A 72 -1.31 -10.50 -10.21
N TYR A 73 -0.38 -9.58 -10.48
CA TYR A 73 -0.56 -8.51 -11.46
C TYR A 73 0.68 -8.33 -12.35
N PRO A 74 0.52 -7.82 -13.59
CA PRO A 74 1.62 -7.61 -14.53
C PRO A 74 2.42 -6.33 -14.21
N ASN A 75 3.30 -6.41 -13.22
CA ASN A 75 4.32 -5.38 -12.96
C ASN A 75 5.42 -5.40 -14.04
N GLY A 76 5.85 -4.25 -14.54
CA GLY A 76 6.98 -4.14 -15.47
C GLY A 76 6.62 -4.03 -16.95
N TYR A 77 5.33 -3.91 -17.29
CA TYR A 77 4.85 -3.98 -18.69
C TYR A 77 4.30 -2.65 -19.23
N GLY A 78 4.68 -1.52 -18.63
CA GLY A 78 4.41 -0.18 -19.15
C GLY A 78 3.09 0.45 -18.72
N LEU A 79 2.31 -0.22 -17.87
CA LEU A 79 1.08 0.30 -17.26
C LEU A 79 1.09 0.02 -15.75
N GLN A 80 0.43 0.89 -14.98
CA GLN A 80 0.24 0.70 -13.54
C GLN A 80 -1.09 -0.01 -13.28
N TYR A 81 -1.04 -1.18 -12.66
CA TYR A 81 -2.26 -1.94 -12.32
C TYR A 81 -2.59 -1.95 -10.84
N LEU A 82 -1.63 -1.63 -9.98
CA LEU A 82 -1.84 -1.58 -8.55
C LEU A 82 -1.68 -0.13 -8.10
N TYR A 83 -2.63 0.34 -7.30
CA TYR A 83 -2.63 1.65 -6.67
C TYR A 83 -2.92 1.48 -5.19
N GLY A 84 -2.45 2.41 -4.37
CA GLY A 84 -2.87 2.42 -2.98
C GLY A 84 -1.96 3.17 -2.04
N THR A 85 -2.49 3.31 -0.84
CA THR A 85 -1.81 3.87 0.32
C THR A 85 -2.07 2.99 1.54
N VAL A 86 -1.03 2.72 2.33
CA VAL A 86 -1.12 2.04 3.62
C VAL A 86 -0.63 3.00 4.68
N TRP A 87 -1.52 3.40 5.59
CA TRP A 87 -1.20 4.34 6.67
C TRP A 87 -0.75 3.58 7.91
N MET A 88 0.26 4.13 8.57
CA MET A 88 0.85 3.56 9.78
C MET A 88 0.55 4.46 10.99
N LYS A 89 0.55 3.87 12.18
CA LYS A 89 0.24 4.57 13.44
C LYS A 89 1.22 5.68 13.80
N ASP A 90 2.47 5.57 13.36
CA ASP A 90 3.51 6.59 13.58
C ASP A 90 3.37 7.81 12.65
N GLY A 91 2.33 7.84 11.80
CA GLY A 91 2.07 8.90 10.83
C GLY A 91 2.86 8.78 9.53
N SER A 92 3.63 7.70 9.35
CA SER A 92 4.20 7.32 8.06
C SER A 92 3.16 6.60 7.19
N TRP A 93 3.42 6.52 5.88
CA TRP A 93 2.58 5.77 4.95
C TRP A 93 3.41 5.13 3.84
N LEU A 94 2.97 3.98 3.35
CA LEU A 94 3.47 3.43 2.09
C LEU A 94 2.57 3.93 0.98
N GLU A 95 3.16 4.46 -0.08
CA GLU A 95 2.45 4.83 -1.31
C GLU A 95 2.96 4.00 -2.48
N ARG A 96 2.04 3.63 -3.36
CA ARG A 96 2.35 2.92 -4.60
C ARG A 96 2.93 3.92 -5.62
N LYS A 97 4.06 3.56 -6.25
CA LYS A 97 4.68 4.33 -7.33
C LYS A 97 4.88 3.50 -8.58
N GLU A 98 4.74 4.15 -9.71
CA GLU A 98 5.14 3.65 -11.01
C GLU A 98 6.14 4.63 -11.65
N TYR A 99 7.10 4.07 -12.38
CA TYR A 99 7.95 4.80 -13.31
C TYR A 99 8.53 3.81 -14.32
N ASP A 100 8.38 4.11 -15.61
CA ASP A 100 8.94 3.32 -16.71
C ASP A 100 8.49 1.84 -16.68
N GLY A 101 7.20 1.64 -16.41
CA GLY A 101 6.54 0.34 -16.25
C GLY A 101 6.88 -0.40 -14.96
N SER A 102 7.90 0.02 -14.23
CA SER A 102 8.26 -0.57 -12.94
C SER A 102 7.38 0.01 -11.85
N GLU A 103 6.79 -0.85 -11.02
CA GLU A 103 5.99 -0.38 -9.91
C GLU A 103 6.61 -0.84 -8.56
N TRP A 104 6.75 0.03 -7.56
CA TRP A 104 7.11 -0.36 -6.17
C TRP A 104 6.44 0.46 -5.04
N TRP A 105 6.52 -0.04 -3.81
CA TRP A 105 6.07 0.65 -2.59
C TRP A 105 7.14 1.59 -2.00
N VAL A 106 6.79 2.87 -1.83
CA VAL A 106 7.64 3.88 -1.21
C VAL A 106 7.11 4.24 0.17
N CYS A 107 7.96 4.14 1.20
CA CYS A 107 7.64 4.64 2.53
C CYS A 107 7.90 6.15 2.59
N LYS A 108 6.88 6.88 3.01
CA LYS A 108 6.89 8.31 3.28
C LYS A 108 6.70 8.55 4.76
N LYS A 109 7.36 9.58 5.27
CA LYS A 109 7.22 10.04 6.64
C LYS A 109 7.46 11.54 6.70
N THR A 110 6.84 12.20 7.67
CA THR A 110 7.11 13.60 7.93
C THR A 110 8.58 13.77 8.35
N PRO A 111 9.39 14.57 7.64
CA PRO A 111 10.77 14.79 8.03
C PRO A 111 10.81 15.58 9.34
N LYS A 112 11.76 15.23 10.22
CA LYS A 112 12.06 16.06 11.39
C LYS A 112 12.69 17.37 10.89
N ILE A 113 12.22 18.50 11.40
CA ILE A 113 12.88 19.79 11.15
C ILE A 113 14.27 19.74 11.80
N PRO A 114 15.35 20.03 11.07
CA PRO A 114 16.68 20.09 11.63
C PRO A 114 16.77 21.07 12.82
N GLU A 115 17.38 20.64 13.92
CA GLU A 115 17.45 21.43 15.17
C GLU A 115 18.05 22.82 14.99
N HIS A 116 19.01 22.97 14.07
CA HIS A 116 19.68 24.25 13.79
C HIS A 116 18.78 25.31 13.15
N LEU A 117 17.58 24.95 12.68
CA LEU A 117 16.61 25.88 12.10
C LEU A 117 15.67 26.50 13.13
N PHE A 118 15.60 25.96 14.35
CA PHE A 118 14.83 26.57 15.43
C PHE A 118 15.58 27.78 15.95
N LYS A 119 14.94 28.97 15.91
CA LYS A 119 15.47 30.17 16.55
C LYS A 119 15.44 29.96 18.07
N LYS A 120 16.58 30.24 18.73
CA LYS A 120 16.69 30.26 20.19
C LYS A 120 15.95 31.45 20.77
#